data_AF-A0A9D2S4L2-F1
#
_entry.id   AF-A0A9D2S4L2-F1
#
_cell.length_a   1.000
_cell.length_b   1.000
_cell.length_c   1.000
_cell.angle_alpha   90.00
_cell.angle_beta   90.00
_cell.angle_gamma   90.00
#
_symmetry.space_group_name_H-M   'P 1'
#
loop_
_entity.id
_entity.type
_entity.pdbx_description
1 polymer ?
#
loop_
_entity_poly.entity_id
_entity_poly.type
_entity_poly.pdbx_seq_one_letter_code
_entity_poly.pdbx_strand_id
1 'polypeptide(L)'
;MATIAGYTPKLCGWLAGGAAAVALLLAAPLPARAADYDTTLAQLDELQTLAETYVQEQDSGADPLLLALSYTRSGAYNDTIWQLTAGTRDASFESYVLEQNGDLAELIGMGSLTAPNGELVDFGHLLASINLVYNGLPITGSWGGDCMELAQYYMGQASDAAGYASLMNATFNLEDDGSTSVFSSSDLRADLDSVNIGAGLTADSRLADAIRTYYADLTEYDRVYQFIARSFGSVNTGDETFADTVYDTLVGDTGMQLLLYTEDMWSISEGWTVAAEAEPALRGAATVFANYLSGAVNGERVNSGDISRLAEMASTALADALNALGDSDAANAALAAGESETGTASSGATSAVDGALDEAAATLRSSFDVTAFQLVLLIIGAVALFGMILNLAMLVREVRK
;
A
#
# COMPACT_ATOMS: atom_id res chain seq x y z
N MET A 1 -40.41 -23.67 -46.64
CA MET A 1 -40.67 -24.98 -47.29
C MET A 1 -39.35 -25.72 -47.34
N ALA A 2 -39.31 -26.91 -46.72
CA ALA A 2 -38.42 -28.07 -46.98
C ALA A 2 -36.90 -27.78 -47.01
N THR A 3 -36.10 -28.04 -45.97
CA THR A 3 -35.85 -29.27 -45.19
C THR A 3 -35.15 -30.40 -45.96
N ILE A 4 -34.26 -31.09 -45.24
CA ILE A 4 -33.81 -32.51 -45.34
C ILE A 4 -32.32 -32.63 -45.74
N ALA A 5 -31.42 -32.77 -44.76
CA ALA A 5 -30.94 -34.01 -44.09
C ALA A 5 -29.79 -34.67 -44.86
N GLY A 6 -28.77 -35.28 -44.28
CA GLY A 6 -28.40 -35.63 -42.92
C GLY A 6 -27.16 -36.55 -43.02
N TYR A 7 -26.39 -36.72 -41.94
CA TYR A 7 -25.70 -37.96 -41.53
C TYR A 7 -24.72 -37.65 -40.38
N THR A 8 -25.09 -38.04 -39.17
CA THR A 8 -24.23 -38.38 -38.01
C THR A 8 -23.91 -39.89 -38.06
N PRO A 9 -23.27 -40.53 -37.06
CA PRO A 9 -22.03 -40.27 -36.27
C PRO A 9 -21.14 -41.53 -36.14
N LYS A 10 -19.90 -41.44 -35.61
CA LYS A 10 -19.23 -42.47 -34.75
C LYS A 10 -18.17 -41.77 -33.88
N LEU A 11 -18.39 -41.63 -32.55
CA LEU A 11 -17.94 -42.54 -31.46
C LEU A 11 -16.41 -42.71 -31.41
N CYS A 12 -15.67 -42.60 -30.30
CA CYS A 12 -15.95 -42.42 -28.88
C CYS A 12 -14.57 -42.32 -28.15
N GLY A 13 -14.54 -41.76 -26.94
CA GLY A 13 -13.43 -41.81 -25.98
C GLY A 13 -12.60 -40.54 -25.96
N TRP A 14 -12.52 -39.74 -24.90
CA TRP A 14 -12.47 -40.09 -23.48
C TRP A 14 -13.21 -39.05 -22.62
N LEU A 15 -14.05 -39.56 -21.71
CA LEU A 15 -14.50 -38.90 -20.49
C LEU A 15 -13.45 -39.16 -19.40
N ALA A 16 -12.92 -38.10 -18.77
CA ALA A 16 -12.53 -38.02 -17.35
C ALA A 16 -11.52 -36.88 -17.18
N GLY A 17 -11.97 -35.71 -16.68
CA GLY A 17 -11.06 -34.62 -16.31
C GLY A 17 -11.69 -33.24 -16.15
N GLY A 18 -12.91 -33.03 -16.65
CA GLY A 18 -13.50 -31.68 -16.76
C GLY A 18 -14.63 -31.32 -15.79
N ALA A 19 -14.82 -32.07 -14.69
CA ALA A 19 -15.99 -31.88 -13.81
C ALA A 19 -15.66 -31.43 -12.36
N ALA A 20 -14.38 -31.26 -12.00
CA ALA A 20 -13.99 -30.82 -10.66
C ALA A 20 -13.51 -29.35 -10.58
N ALA A 21 -13.27 -28.68 -11.71
CA ALA A 21 -12.72 -27.32 -11.76
C ALA A 21 -13.75 -26.23 -12.12
N VAL A 22 -15.03 -26.58 -12.30
CA VAL A 22 -16.10 -25.63 -12.70
C VAL A 22 -17.14 -25.44 -11.59
N ALA A 23 -17.11 -26.26 -10.53
CA ALA A 23 -18.00 -26.11 -9.38
C ALA A 23 -17.49 -25.13 -8.31
N LEU A 24 -16.27 -24.60 -8.45
CA LEU A 24 -15.70 -23.59 -7.53
C LEU A 24 -15.69 -22.16 -8.09
N LEU A 25 -16.38 -21.91 -9.22
CA LEU A 25 -16.48 -20.59 -9.86
C LEU A 25 -17.92 -20.10 -10.07
N LEU A 26 -18.90 -20.69 -9.37
CA LEU A 26 -20.31 -20.29 -9.42
C LEU A 26 -20.97 -20.10 -8.05
N ALA A 27 -20.19 -20.04 -6.98
CA ALA A 27 -20.60 -19.25 -5.81
C ALA A 27 -20.23 -17.80 -6.13
N ALA A 28 -20.99 -17.14 -6.99
CA ALA A 28 -21.05 -15.69 -6.90
C ALA A 28 -21.48 -15.43 -5.45
N PRO A 29 -20.71 -14.69 -4.64
CA PRO A 29 -21.21 -14.27 -3.36
C PRO A 29 -22.57 -13.62 -3.66
N LEU A 30 -23.62 -14.10 -2.98
CA LEU A 30 -24.81 -13.28 -2.77
C LEU A 30 -24.28 -11.89 -2.43
N PRO A 31 -24.85 -10.78 -2.94
CA PRO A 31 -24.34 -9.46 -2.58
C PRO A 31 -24.31 -9.43 -1.06
N ALA A 32 -23.10 -9.53 -0.50
CA ALA A 32 -22.88 -9.41 0.92
C ALA A 32 -23.49 -8.05 1.21
N ARG A 33 -24.47 -8.02 2.12
CA ARG A 33 -24.97 -6.74 2.60
C ARG A 33 -23.72 -6.02 3.07
N ALA A 34 -23.32 -4.92 2.40
CA ALA A 34 -22.13 -4.17 2.79
C ALA A 34 -22.18 -4.01 4.31
N ALA A 35 -21.21 -4.61 5.00
CA ALA A 35 -21.20 -4.61 6.46
C ALA A 35 -21.20 -3.15 6.91
N ASP A 36 -22.06 -2.82 7.87
CA ASP A 36 -22.03 -1.47 8.45
C ASP A 36 -20.80 -1.33 9.36
N TYR A 37 -20.42 -0.09 9.63
CA TYR A 37 -19.22 0.25 10.39
C TYR A 37 -19.04 -0.58 11.68
N ASP A 38 -20.10 -0.71 12.48
CA ASP A 38 -20.03 -1.46 13.75
C ASP A 38 -19.82 -2.96 13.53
N THR A 39 -20.47 -3.54 12.50
CA THR A 39 -20.28 -4.94 12.11
C THR A 39 -18.84 -5.19 11.67
N THR A 40 -18.30 -4.32 10.81
CA THR A 40 -16.91 -4.41 10.36
C THR A 40 -15.93 -4.34 11.52
N LEU A 41 -16.11 -3.40 12.45
CA LEU A 41 -15.21 -3.28 13.60
C LEU A 41 -15.33 -4.46 14.57
N ALA A 42 -16.49 -5.10 14.66
CA ALA A 42 -16.64 -6.34 15.42
C ALA A 42 -15.89 -7.50 14.74
N GLN A 43 -15.97 -7.62 13.42
CA GLN A 43 -15.19 -8.60 12.64
C GLN A 43 -13.68 -8.37 12.77
N LEU A 44 -13.21 -7.12 12.76
CA LEU A 44 -11.80 -6.79 12.98
C LEU A 44 -11.31 -7.17 14.39
N ASP A 45 -12.12 -6.93 15.41
CA ASP A 45 -11.78 -7.34 16.79
C ASP A 45 -11.73 -8.87 16.94
N GLU A 46 -12.63 -9.58 16.25
CA GLU A 46 -12.61 -11.04 16.18
C GLU A 46 -11.36 -11.55 15.46
N LEU A 47 -11.02 -10.96 14.31
CA LEU A 47 -9.80 -11.28 13.55
C LEU A 47 -8.54 -11.10 14.40
N GLN A 48 -8.42 -9.99 15.15
CA GLN A 48 -7.27 -9.76 16.02
C GLN A 48 -7.24 -10.77 17.19
N THR A 49 -8.39 -11.16 17.73
CA THR A 49 -8.48 -12.22 18.76
C THR A 49 -8.04 -13.59 18.22
N LEU A 50 -8.39 -13.92 16.97
CA LEU A 50 -7.89 -15.13 16.31
C LEU A 50 -6.39 -15.05 16.05
N ALA A 51 -5.85 -13.89 15.70
CA ALA A 51 -4.41 -13.68 15.56
C ALA A 51 -3.66 -13.94 16.87
N GLU A 52 -4.15 -13.40 17.99
CA GLU A 52 -3.57 -13.63 19.32
C GLU A 52 -3.57 -15.12 19.68
N THR A 53 -4.69 -15.80 19.41
CA THR A 53 -4.83 -17.25 19.66
C THR A 53 -3.87 -18.05 18.78
N TYR A 54 -3.79 -17.72 17.49
CA TYR A 54 -2.89 -18.38 16.54
C TYR A 54 -1.43 -18.26 16.96
N VAL A 55 -0.98 -17.04 17.30
CA VAL A 55 0.40 -16.79 17.76
C VAL A 55 0.70 -17.60 19.03
N GLN A 56 -0.25 -17.67 19.96
CA GLN A 56 -0.11 -18.47 21.18
C GLN A 56 -0.03 -19.97 20.90
N GLU A 57 -0.86 -20.50 20.00
CA GLU A 57 -0.87 -21.92 19.63
C GLU A 57 0.39 -22.35 18.88
N GLN A 58 0.95 -21.45 18.06
CA GLN A 58 2.17 -21.71 17.29
C GLN A 58 3.47 -21.41 18.07
N ASP A 59 3.40 -20.69 19.19
CA ASP A 59 4.57 -20.18 19.94
C ASP A 59 5.53 -19.41 19.02
N SER A 60 4.98 -18.64 18.07
CA SER A 60 5.75 -18.02 16.99
C SER A 60 6.41 -16.69 17.38
N GLY A 61 5.89 -16.01 18.40
CA GLY A 61 6.32 -14.66 18.79
C GLY A 61 5.92 -13.55 17.80
N ALA A 62 5.19 -13.88 16.73
CA ALA A 62 4.73 -12.89 15.74
C ALA A 62 3.77 -11.86 16.36
N ASP A 63 3.76 -10.64 15.82
CA ASP A 63 2.83 -9.58 16.24
C ASP A 63 1.40 -9.88 15.73
N PRO A 64 0.41 -10.11 16.62
CA PRO A 64 -0.97 -10.38 16.21
C PRO A 64 -1.62 -9.25 15.42
N LEU A 65 -1.27 -7.99 15.72
CA LEU A 65 -1.81 -6.83 15.01
C LEU A 65 -1.30 -6.80 13.56
N LEU A 66 -0.03 -7.12 13.33
CA LEU A 66 0.53 -7.23 11.96
C LEU A 66 -0.09 -8.38 11.18
N LEU A 67 -0.34 -9.52 11.82
CA LEU A 67 -1.06 -10.64 11.19
C LEU A 67 -2.48 -10.23 10.78
N ALA A 68 -3.21 -9.55 11.67
CA ALA A 68 -4.56 -9.08 11.38
C ALA A 68 -4.58 -8.02 10.26
N LEU A 69 -3.68 -7.04 10.28
CA LEU A 69 -3.57 -6.01 9.24
C LEU A 69 -3.15 -6.60 7.89
N SER A 70 -2.22 -7.55 7.87
CA SER A 70 -1.82 -8.22 6.63
C SER A 70 -2.95 -9.07 6.06
N TYR A 71 -3.75 -9.73 6.90
CA TYR A 71 -4.87 -10.55 6.46
C TYR A 71 -5.86 -9.79 5.57
N THR A 72 -6.18 -8.53 5.91
CA THR A 72 -7.20 -7.72 5.19
C THR A 72 -6.73 -7.25 3.81
N ARG A 73 -5.41 -7.23 3.55
CA ARG A 73 -4.86 -6.76 2.28
C ARG A 73 -5.13 -7.74 1.13
N SER A 74 -5.38 -7.20 -0.06
CA SER A 74 -5.50 -7.96 -1.30
C SER A 74 -5.26 -7.06 -2.52
N GLY A 75 -5.22 -7.64 -3.72
CA GLY A 75 -5.10 -6.86 -4.96
C GLY A 75 -3.85 -5.98 -4.97
N ALA A 76 -4.03 -4.68 -5.26
CA ALA A 76 -2.95 -3.69 -5.28
C ALA A 76 -2.22 -3.60 -3.92
N TYR A 77 -2.93 -3.72 -2.80
CA TYR A 77 -2.35 -3.66 -1.45
C TYR A 77 -1.55 -4.92 -1.04
N ASN A 78 -1.33 -5.86 -1.96
CA ASN A 78 -0.56 -7.09 -1.71
C ASN A 78 0.40 -7.45 -2.85
N ASP A 79 0.80 -6.48 -3.67
CA ASP A 79 1.84 -6.71 -4.68
C ASP A 79 3.25 -6.86 -4.07
N THR A 80 4.27 -6.94 -4.92
CA THR A 80 5.67 -7.10 -4.47
C THR A 80 6.13 -5.95 -3.56
N ILE A 81 5.77 -4.71 -3.87
CA ILE A 81 6.21 -3.55 -3.10
C ILE A 81 5.51 -3.54 -1.75
N TRP A 82 4.20 -3.77 -1.72
CA TRP A 82 3.44 -3.91 -0.49
C TRP A 82 3.91 -5.06 0.38
N GLN A 83 4.31 -6.19 -0.20
CA GLN A 83 4.89 -7.29 0.58
C GLN A 83 6.26 -6.95 1.16
N LEU A 84 7.07 -6.17 0.44
CA LEU A 84 8.39 -5.72 0.90
C LEU A 84 8.29 -4.71 2.04
N THR A 85 7.28 -3.83 2.01
CA THR A 85 7.12 -2.71 2.95
C THR A 85 6.17 -3.00 4.11
N ALA A 86 5.06 -3.70 3.86
CA ALA A 86 4.05 -4.02 4.87
C ALA A 86 4.15 -5.46 5.41
N GLY A 87 5.04 -6.28 4.84
CA GLY A 87 5.18 -7.70 5.16
C GLY A 87 4.33 -8.62 4.28
N THR A 88 4.64 -9.91 4.28
CA THR A 88 3.88 -10.92 3.51
C THR A 88 2.66 -11.41 4.28
N ARG A 89 1.57 -11.71 3.56
CA ARG A 89 0.42 -12.40 4.14
C ARG A 89 0.78 -13.82 4.54
N ASP A 90 0.29 -14.26 5.71
CA ASP A 90 0.52 -15.60 6.22
C ASP A 90 -0.61 -16.54 5.79
N ALA A 91 -0.31 -17.41 4.82
CA ALA A 91 -1.29 -18.35 4.27
C ALA A 91 -1.80 -19.39 5.30
N SER A 92 -0.99 -19.71 6.32
CA SER A 92 -1.38 -20.64 7.38
C SER A 92 -2.35 -19.95 8.34
N PHE A 93 -2.08 -18.70 8.70
CA PHE A 93 -3.00 -17.87 9.47
C PHE A 93 -4.30 -17.60 8.70
N GLU A 94 -4.24 -17.29 7.41
CA GLU A 94 -5.43 -17.11 6.58
C GLU A 94 -6.32 -18.36 6.59
N SER A 95 -5.72 -19.54 6.43
CA SER A 95 -6.44 -20.82 6.48
C SER A 95 -7.05 -21.05 7.86
N TYR A 96 -6.31 -20.73 8.93
CA TYR A 96 -6.79 -20.83 10.31
C TYR A 96 -8.02 -19.95 10.55
N VAL A 97 -7.95 -18.67 10.17
CA VAL A 97 -9.06 -17.72 10.32
C VAL A 97 -10.32 -18.23 9.61
N LEU A 98 -10.19 -18.65 8.36
CA LEU A 98 -11.32 -19.12 7.56
C LEU A 98 -11.92 -20.46 8.06
N GLU A 99 -11.12 -21.28 8.74
CA GLU A 99 -11.62 -22.49 9.41
C GLU A 99 -12.42 -22.15 10.68
N GLN A 100 -11.99 -21.16 11.46
CA GLN A 100 -12.68 -20.72 12.67
C GLN A 100 -13.95 -19.92 12.35
N ASN A 101 -13.83 -18.95 11.45
CA ASN A 101 -14.94 -18.11 11.00
C ASN A 101 -14.74 -17.69 9.54
N GLY A 102 -15.44 -18.38 8.63
CA GLY A 102 -15.39 -18.10 7.19
C GLY A 102 -15.98 -16.74 6.79
N ASP A 103 -16.81 -16.11 7.62
CA ASP A 103 -17.40 -14.80 7.32
C ASP A 103 -16.35 -13.69 7.38
N LEU A 104 -15.21 -13.90 8.06
CA LEU A 104 -14.10 -12.95 8.10
C LEU A 104 -13.39 -12.77 6.74
N ALA A 105 -13.70 -13.62 5.75
CA ALA A 105 -13.30 -13.39 4.36
C ALA A 105 -13.78 -12.04 3.81
N GLU A 106 -14.87 -11.48 4.37
CA GLU A 106 -15.40 -10.16 3.97
C GLU A 106 -14.45 -9.00 4.29
N LEU A 107 -13.49 -9.18 5.20
CA LEU A 107 -12.47 -8.18 5.52
C LEU A 107 -11.36 -8.10 4.46
N ILE A 108 -11.23 -9.11 3.59
CA ILE A 108 -10.19 -9.16 2.56
C ILE A 108 -10.61 -8.28 1.39
N GLY A 109 -9.81 -7.25 1.09
CA GLY A 109 -10.08 -6.36 -0.05
C GLY A 109 -11.38 -5.58 0.09
N MET A 110 -11.73 -5.20 1.31
CA MET A 110 -12.90 -4.38 1.56
C MET A 110 -12.80 -3.03 0.85
N GLY A 111 -13.95 -2.48 0.47
CA GLY A 111 -14.04 -1.14 -0.10
C GLY A 111 -14.35 -0.09 0.97
N SER A 112 -15.12 0.92 0.58
CA SER A 112 -15.43 2.05 1.46
C SER A 112 -16.53 1.77 2.48
N LEU A 113 -16.44 2.44 3.63
CA LEU A 113 -17.45 2.44 4.70
C LEU A 113 -17.82 3.86 5.10
N THR A 114 -19.07 4.06 5.49
CA THR A 114 -19.51 5.33 6.10
C THR A 114 -19.17 5.33 7.59
N ALA A 115 -18.27 6.23 7.99
CA ALA A 115 -17.89 6.44 9.38
C ALA A 115 -19.03 7.08 10.20
N PRO A 116 -19.00 7.01 11.55
CA PRO A 116 -20.03 7.56 12.42
C PRO A 116 -20.34 9.05 12.21
N ASN A 117 -19.37 9.82 11.74
CA ASN A 117 -19.54 11.24 11.41
C ASN A 117 -20.26 11.48 10.05
N GLY A 118 -20.63 10.41 9.34
CA GLY A 118 -21.38 10.45 8.08
C GLY A 118 -20.50 10.50 6.82
N GLU A 119 -19.18 10.48 6.97
CA GLU A 119 -18.24 10.55 5.85
C GLU A 119 -17.91 9.17 5.29
N LEU A 120 -17.74 9.08 3.97
CA LEU A 120 -17.30 7.86 3.31
C LEU A 120 -15.77 7.77 3.34
N VAL A 121 -15.22 6.68 3.84
CA VAL A 121 -13.78 6.43 3.94
C VAL A 121 -13.47 5.16 3.17
N ASP A 122 -12.41 5.15 2.34
CA ASP A 122 -11.94 3.89 1.77
C ASP A 122 -11.31 3.07 2.90
N PHE A 123 -12.04 2.05 3.35
CA PHE A 123 -11.66 1.34 4.56
C PHE A 123 -10.60 0.27 4.26
N GLY A 124 -10.56 -0.26 3.03
CA GLY A 124 -9.47 -1.12 2.57
C GLY A 124 -8.16 -0.36 2.51
N HIS A 125 -8.18 0.84 1.92
CA HIS A 125 -7.05 1.76 1.89
C HIS A 125 -6.61 2.09 3.33
N LEU A 126 -7.54 2.54 4.19
CA LEU A 126 -7.25 2.87 5.59
C LEU A 126 -6.49 1.76 6.33
N LEU A 127 -6.95 0.50 6.23
CA LEU A 127 -6.30 -0.61 6.91
C LEU A 127 -4.92 -0.94 6.31
N ALA A 128 -4.79 -0.89 4.98
CA ALA A 128 -3.51 -1.08 4.32
C ALA A 128 -2.50 0.00 4.73
N SER A 129 -2.91 1.27 4.77
CA SER A 129 -2.07 2.38 5.21
C SER A 129 -1.71 2.28 6.69
N ILE A 130 -2.65 1.89 7.58
CA ILE A 130 -2.33 1.64 8.99
C ILE A 130 -1.26 0.56 9.13
N ASN A 131 -1.30 -0.49 8.30
CA ASN A 131 -0.27 -1.53 8.29
C ASN A 131 1.13 -0.93 8.05
N LEU A 132 1.26 -0.01 7.10
CA LEU A 132 2.53 0.65 6.81
C LEU A 132 2.94 1.65 7.90
N VAL A 133 2.01 2.48 8.37
CA VAL A 133 2.27 3.42 9.46
C VAL A 133 2.78 2.68 10.70
N TYR A 134 2.15 1.57 11.06
CA TYR A 134 2.57 0.74 12.19
C TYR A 134 3.93 0.05 11.95
N ASN A 135 4.25 -0.29 10.70
CA ASN A 135 5.57 -0.78 10.29
C ASN A 135 6.65 0.32 10.15
N GLY A 136 6.33 1.59 10.46
CA GLY A 136 7.27 2.70 10.36
C GLY A 136 7.48 3.23 8.94
N LEU A 137 6.51 3.03 8.06
CA LEU A 137 6.46 3.54 6.68
C LEU A 137 5.23 4.42 6.44
N PRO A 138 5.11 5.55 7.13
CA PRO A 138 3.82 6.17 7.36
C PRO A 138 3.28 7.02 6.20
N ILE A 139 4.07 7.23 5.16
CA ILE A 139 3.72 8.12 4.04
C ILE A 139 3.52 7.31 2.75
N THR A 140 4.28 6.23 2.56
CA THR A 140 4.46 5.56 1.26
C THR A 140 3.20 4.95 0.67
N GLY A 141 2.44 4.18 1.44
CA GLY A 141 1.13 3.67 1.01
C GLY A 141 -0.01 4.41 1.71
N SER A 142 0.20 5.72 1.88
CA SER A 142 -0.83 6.66 2.30
C SER A 142 -0.71 7.91 1.42
N TRP A 143 -0.88 9.12 1.98
CA TRP A 143 -0.96 10.39 1.24
C TRP A 143 0.21 10.65 0.30
N GLY A 144 1.39 10.09 0.56
CA GLY A 144 2.53 10.22 -0.33
C GLY A 144 2.41 9.40 -1.61
N GLY A 145 1.87 8.19 -1.51
CA GLY A 145 1.52 7.35 -2.65
C GLY A 145 0.46 8.05 -3.52
N ASP A 146 -0.61 8.55 -2.92
CA ASP A 146 -1.66 9.26 -3.66
C ASP A 146 -1.18 10.59 -4.27
N CYS A 147 -0.28 11.31 -3.59
CA CYS A 147 0.40 12.47 -4.18
C CYS A 147 1.28 12.08 -5.38
N MET A 148 1.95 10.93 -5.32
CA MET A 148 2.73 10.40 -6.44
C MET A 148 1.82 10.00 -7.60
N GLU A 149 0.75 9.25 -7.38
CA GLU A 149 -0.19 8.85 -8.44
C GLU A 149 -0.84 10.07 -9.10
N LEU A 150 -1.20 11.08 -8.30
CA LEU A 150 -1.66 12.38 -8.80
C LEU A 150 -0.59 13.05 -9.68
N ALA A 151 0.68 13.06 -9.24
CA ALA A 151 1.78 13.59 -10.02
C ALA A 151 2.00 12.83 -11.34
N GLN A 152 2.00 11.49 -11.30
CA GLN A 152 2.15 10.63 -12.47
C GLN A 152 1.05 10.87 -13.50
N TYR A 153 -0.21 10.92 -13.06
CA TYR A 153 -1.35 11.11 -13.96
C TYR A 153 -1.21 12.39 -14.80
N TYR A 154 -0.74 13.47 -14.17
CA TYR A 154 -0.60 14.76 -14.84
C TYR A 154 0.75 14.95 -15.54
N MET A 155 1.74 14.11 -15.30
CA MET A 155 3.11 14.30 -15.80
C MET A 155 3.15 14.56 -17.32
N GLY A 156 3.89 15.60 -17.71
CA GLY A 156 4.00 16.07 -19.10
C GLY A 156 2.85 17.00 -19.56
N GLN A 157 1.83 17.25 -18.73
CA GLN A 157 0.71 18.13 -19.08
C GLN A 157 0.94 19.60 -18.69
N ALA A 158 1.96 19.89 -17.87
CA ALA A 158 2.41 21.23 -17.51
C ALA A 158 3.94 21.31 -17.48
N SER A 159 4.48 22.53 -17.39
CA SER A 159 5.94 22.77 -17.38
C SER A 159 6.51 23.14 -16.01
N ASP A 160 5.67 23.56 -15.07
CA ASP A 160 6.09 24.01 -13.75
C ASP A 160 5.07 23.60 -12.67
N ALA A 161 5.49 23.67 -11.41
CA ALA A 161 4.69 23.23 -10.26
C ALA A 161 3.33 23.95 -10.16
N ALA A 162 3.27 25.24 -10.49
CA ALA A 162 2.03 26.01 -10.45
C ALA A 162 1.03 25.54 -11.51
N GLY A 163 1.51 25.25 -12.72
CA GLY A 163 0.70 24.65 -13.79
C GLY A 163 0.18 23.27 -13.40
N TYR A 164 1.02 22.41 -12.81
CA TYR A 164 0.62 21.10 -12.31
C TYR A 164 -0.44 21.23 -11.21
N ALA A 165 -0.19 22.05 -10.19
CA ALA A 165 -1.14 22.27 -9.09
C ALA A 165 -2.50 22.76 -9.62
N SER A 166 -2.51 23.66 -10.62
CA SER A 166 -3.75 24.13 -11.23
C SER A 166 -4.54 23.02 -11.95
N LEU A 167 -3.86 22.05 -12.57
CA LEU A 167 -4.52 20.92 -13.24
C LEU A 167 -5.06 19.91 -12.21
N MET A 168 -4.24 19.57 -11.22
CA MET A 168 -4.56 18.59 -10.17
C MET A 168 -5.72 19.04 -9.28
N ASN A 169 -5.85 20.34 -9.01
CA ASN A 169 -6.94 20.87 -8.19
C ASN A 169 -8.35 20.58 -8.79
N ALA A 170 -8.43 20.19 -10.06
CA ALA A 170 -9.69 19.81 -10.70
C ALA A 170 -10.12 18.36 -10.43
N THR A 171 -9.23 17.51 -9.90
CA THR A 171 -9.46 16.05 -9.67
C THR A 171 -9.06 15.59 -8.26
N PHE A 172 -8.54 16.51 -7.44
CA PHE A 172 -8.19 16.28 -6.05
C PHE A 172 -9.40 16.44 -5.12
N ASN A 173 -9.53 15.54 -4.14
CA ASN A 173 -10.55 15.56 -3.09
C ASN A 173 -11.99 15.66 -3.63
N LEU A 174 -12.28 14.87 -4.67
CA LEU A 174 -13.63 14.70 -5.19
C LEU A 174 -14.24 13.38 -4.71
N GLU A 175 -15.57 13.28 -4.71
CA GLU A 175 -16.23 12.01 -4.44
C GLU A 175 -15.84 10.98 -5.52
N ASP A 176 -15.52 9.76 -5.10
CA ASP A 176 -15.32 8.65 -6.03
C ASP A 176 -16.67 8.03 -6.43
N ASP A 177 -17.42 8.76 -7.26
CA ASP A 177 -18.69 8.34 -7.83
C ASP A 177 -18.51 7.60 -9.18
N GLY A 178 -17.29 7.13 -9.48
CA GLY A 178 -16.89 6.59 -10.78
C GLY A 178 -16.54 7.67 -11.81
N SER A 179 -16.20 8.88 -11.36
CA SER A 179 -15.77 10.01 -12.19
C SER A 179 -14.24 10.14 -12.32
N THR A 180 -13.72 11.38 -12.41
CA THR A 180 -12.37 11.75 -12.88
C THR A 180 -11.36 11.92 -11.74
N SER A 181 -11.75 11.57 -10.50
CA SER A 181 -10.90 11.76 -9.33
C SER A 181 -9.63 10.91 -9.44
N VAL A 182 -8.48 11.52 -9.13
CA VAL A 182 -7.18 10.82 -9.11
C VAL A 182 -6.67 10.66 -7.68
N PHE A 183 -7.09 11.54 -6.77
CA PHE A 183 -6.90 11.41 -5.33
C PHE A 183 -8.25 11.72 -4.68
N SER A 184 -9.03 10.67 -4.41
CA SER A 184 -10.43 10.82 -3.99
C SER A 184 -10.57 11.34 -2.57
N SER A 185 -11.74 11.87 -2.25
CA SER A 185 -12.06 12.34 -0.91
C SER A 185 -12.10 11.18 0.10
N SER A 186 -12.49 9.97 -0.32
CA SER A 186 -12.48 8.77 0.53
C SER A 186 -11.07 8.28 0.83
N ASP A 187 -10.17 8.35 -0.15
CA ASP A 187 -8.75 8.03 0.03
C ASP A 187 -8.06 9.09 0.86
N LEU A 188 -8.29 10.38 0.57
CA LEU A 188 -7.75 11.48 1.36
C LEU A 188 -8.12 11.35 2.85
N ARG A 189 -9.35 10.96 3.15
CA ARG A 189 -9.74 10.67 4.54
C ARG A 189 -9.02 9.44 5.08
N ALA A 190 -8.98 8.34 4.33
CA ALA A 190 -8.27 7.13 4.71
C ALA A 190 -6.80 7.40 5.04
N ASP A 191 -6.15 8.26 4.26
CA ASP A 191 -4.77 8.64 4.43
C ASP A 191 -4.50 9.40 5.72
N LEU A 192 -5.25 10.48 5.93
CA LEU A 192 -5.11 11.31 7.13
C LEU A 192 -5.44 10.49 8.38
N ASP A 193 -6.50 9.68 8.30
CA ASP A 193 -7.00 8.86 9.39
C ASP A 193 -6.01 7.71 9.69
N SER A 194 -5.37 7.14 8.69
CA SER A 194 -4.37 6.07 8.87
C SER A 194 -3.15 6.54 9.65
N VAL A 195 -2.64 7.74 9.36
CA VAL A 195 -1.53 8.34 10.10
C VAL A 195 -1.94 8.65 11.53
N ASN A 196 -3.14 9.22 11.72
CA ASN A 196 -3.62 9.59 13.05
C ASN A 196 -3.86 8.38 13.96
N ILE A 197 -4.45 7.31 13.42
CA ILE A 197 -4.72 6.06 14.13
C ILE A 197 -3.42 5.27 14.29
N GLY A 198 -2.75 4.95 13.18
CA GLY A 198 -1.60 4.06 13.12
C GLY A 198 -0.42 4.53 13.97
N ALA A 199 -0.13 5.83 13.97
CA ALA A 199 0.98 6.37 14.76
C ALA A 199 0.75 6.32 16.29
N GLY A 200 -0.48 6.04 16.73
CA GLY A 200 -0.82 5.84 18.13
C GLY A 200 -0.87 4.37 18.57
N LEU A 201 -0.75 3.42 17.63
CA LEU A 201 -0.83 2.00 17.94
C LEU A 201 0.46 1.47 18.57
N THR A 202 0.28 0.44 19.39
CA THR A 202 1.34 -0.37 20.00
C THR A 202 0.97 -1.84 19.83
N ALA A 203 1.90 -2.76 20.11
CA ALA A 203 1.63 -4.20 20.01
C ALA A 203 0.47 -4.67 20.92
N ASP A 204 0.18 -3.93 21.99
CA ASP A 204 -0.92 -4.23 22.92
C ASP A 204 -2.24 -3.53 22.53
N SER A 205 -2.26 -2.73 21.46
CA SER A 205 -3.44 -1.97 21.03
C SER A 205 -4.49 -2.86 20.37
N ARG A 206 -5.76 -2.62 20.69
CA ARG A 206 -6.89 -3.17 19.93
C ARG A 206 -7.29 -2.21 18.81
N LEU A 207 -7.12 -2.66 17.56
CA LEU A 207 -7.31 -1.82 16.38
C LEU A 207 -8.75 -1.31 16.26
N ALA A 208 -9.72 -2.20 16.44
CA ALA A 208 -11.14 -1.83 16.40
C ALA A 208 -11.48 -0.73 17.41
N ASP A 209 -10.94 -0.80 18.62
CA ASP A 209 -11.17 0.20 19.67
C ASP A 209 -10.46 1.52 19.37
N ALA A 210 -9.26 1.48 18.81
CA ALA A 210 -8.56 2.67 18.34
C ALA A 210 -9.37 3.39 17.25
N ILE A 211 -9.91 2.66 16.28
CA ILE A 211 -10.76 3.20 15.21
C ILE A 211 -12.06 3.78 15.80
N ARG A 212 -12.77 3.06 16.68
CA ARG A 212 -13.98 3.59 17.36
C ARG A 212 -13.70 4.88 18.11
N THR A 213 -12.60 4.91 18.86
CA THR A 213 -12.20 6.07 19.66
C THR A 213 -11.90 7.27 18.77
N TYR A 214 -11.19 7.04 17.66
CA TYR A 214 -10.83 8.09 16.72
C TYR A 214 -12.06 8.75 16.10
N TYR A 215 -13.02 7.97 15.60
CA TYR A 215 -14.20 8.51 14.89
C TYR A 215 -15.33 9.01 15.79
N ALA A 216 -15.28 8.81 17.11
CA ALA A 216 -16.40 9.10 18.01
C ALA A 216 -16.88 10.56 17.95
N ASP A 217 -15.94 11.52 17.95
CA ASP A 217 -16.21 12.96 17.92
C ASP A 217 -15.33 13.68 16.87
N LEU A 218 -14.90 12.97 15.83
CA LEU A 218 -13.95 13.49 14.85
C LEU A 218 -14.56 14.62 14.01
N THR A 219 -13.93 15.78 14.05
CA THR A 219 -14.18 16.86 13.10
C THR A 219 -13.08 16.92 12.03
N GLU A 220 -13.38 17.52 10.88
CA GLU A 220 -12.39 17.74 9.83
C GLU A 220 -11.18 18.56 10.32
N TYR A 221 -11.44 19.56 11.17
CA TYR A 221 -10.38 20.35 11.79
C TYR A 221 -9.50 19.47 12.69
N ASP A 222 -10.09 18.61 13.53
CA ASP A 222 -9.32 17.73 14.43
C ASP A 222 -8.51 16.69 13.65
N ARG A 223 -9.10 16.10 12.60
CA ARG A 223 -8.42 15.17 11.67
C ARG A 223 -7.17 15.82 11.10
N VAL A 224 -7.33 16.98 10.46
CA VAL A 224 -6.24 17.63 9.74
C VAL A 224 -5.20 18.21 10.71
N TYR A 225 -5.62 18.79 11.83
CA TYR A 225 -4.70 19.31 12.84
C TYR A 225 -3.79 18.19 13.39
N GLN A 226 -4.37 17.06 13.77
CA GLN A 226 -3.60 15.92 14.28
C GLN A 226 -2.65 15.36 13.22
N PHE A 227 -3.12 15.24 11.97
CA PHE A 227 -2.30 14.77 10.87
C PHE A 227 -1.09 15.68 10.65
N ILE A 228 -1.31 17.00 10.58
CA ILE A 228 -0.23 17.99 10.39
C ILE A 228 0.77 17.90 11.53
N ALA A 229 0.30 17.78 12.77
CA ALA A 229 1.17 17.65 13.93
C ALA A 229 2.05 16.40 13.88
N ARG A 230 1.53 15.26 13.41
CA ARG A 230 2.27 13.99 13.30
C ARG A 230 3.25 13.98 12.13
N SER A 231 2.85 14.53 10.99
CA SER A 231 3.65 14.49 9.76
C SER A 231 4.72 15.58 9.73
N PHE A 232 4.34 16.82 10.09
CA PHE A 232 5.16 18.02 9.90
C PHE A 232 5.58 18.71 11.21
N GLY A 233 5.12 18.21 12.36
CA GLY A 233 5.41 18.80 13.66
C GLY A 233 4.75 20.18 13.86
N SER A 234 5.46 21.09 14.54
CA SER A 234 4.94 22.44 14.82
C SER A 234 5.21 23.40 13.67
N VAL A 235 4.24 23.56 12.77
CA VAL A 235 4.36 24.31 11.51
C VAL A 235 3.29 25.40 11.37
N ASN A 236 3.62 26.49 10.66
CA ASN A 236 2.64 27.52 10.29
C ASN A 236 2.06 27.19 8.91
N THR A 237 0.80 26.77 8.85
CA THR A 237 0.21 26.27 7.60
C THR A 237 -0.21 27.40 6.65
N GLY A 238 -0.35 28.63 7.16
CA GLY A 238 -0.58 29.83 6.35
C GLY A 238 0.68 30.48 5.79
N ASP A 239 1.86 29.90 6.04
CA ASP A 239 3.12 30.36 5.46
C ASP A 239 3.23 29.92 4.00
N GLU A 240 3.82 30.75 3.14
CA GLU A 240 4.04 30.44 1.73
C GLU A 240 4.98 29.24 1.54
N THR A 241 5.83 28.95 2.54
CA THR A 241 6.75 27.81 2.53
C THR A 241 6.13 26.50 3.02
N PHE A 242 4.85 26.48 3.41
CA PHE A 242 4.24 25.24 3.93
C PHE A 242 4.18 24.15 2.84
N ALA A 243 3.90 24.52 1.59
CA ALA A 243 3.94 23.59 0.47
C ALA A 243 5.34 22.97 0.26
N ASP A 244 6.41 23.75 0.48
CA ASP A 244 7.79 23.24 0.44
C ASP A 244 8.04 22.25 1.57
N THR A 245 7.51 22.50 2.78
CA THR A 245 7.61 21.55 3.90
C THR A 245 6.92 20.22 3.58
N VAL A 246 5.74 20.26 2.95
CA VAL A 246 5.03 19.06 2.51
C VAL A 246 5.82 18.31 1.44
N TYR A 247 6.37 19.03 0.45
CA TYR A 247 7.21 18.44 -0.60
C TYR A 247 8.48 17.81 -0.02
N ASP A 248 9.21 18.52 0.83
CA ASP A 248 10.45 18.03 1.45
C ASP A 248 10.18 16.79 2.31
N THR A 249 9.03 16.73 2.99
CA THR A 249 8.60 15.54 3.74
C THR A 249 8.28 14.38 2.81
N LEU A 250 7.60 14.64 1.69
CA LEU A 250 7.27 13.64 0.68
C LEU A 250 8.52 12.99 0.08
N VAL A 251 9.54 13.79 -0.28
CA VAL A 251 10.75 13.29 -0.96
C VAL A 251 11.86 12.89 0.01
N GLY A 252 11.81 13.38 1.25
CA GLY A 252 12.74 13.00 2.32
C GLY A 252 12.46 11.63 2.93
N ASP A 253 11.20 11.16 2.89
CA ASP A 253 10.82 9.85 3.42
C ASP A 253 11.43 8.71 2.59
N THR A 254 12.21 7.82 3.22
CA THR A 254 12.92 6.77 2.50
C THR A 254 11.99 5.72 1.87
N GLY A 255 10.80 5.49 2.44
CA GLY A 255 9.81 4.62 1.81
C GLY A 255 9.26 5.24 0.53
N MET A 256 8.99 6.55 0.55
CA MET A 256 8.67 7.31 -0.66
C MET A 256 9.81 7.30 -1.68
N GLN A 257 11.08 7.40 -1.25
CA GLN A 257 12.22 7.30 -2.16
C GLN A 257 12.25 5.95 -2.88
N LEU A 258 11.97 4.84 -2.16
CA LEU A 258 11.84 3.51 -2.76
C LEU A 258 10.70 3.48 -3.77
N LEU A 259 9.52 3.97 -3.40
CA LEU A 259 8.34 3.96 -4.27
C LEU A 259 8.57 4.80 -5.53
N LEU A 260 9.06 6.04 -5.38
CA LEU A 260 9.40 6.92 -6.49
C LEU A 260 10.47 6.30 -7.39
N TYR A 261 11.42 5.55 -6.83
CA TYR A 261 12.42 4.82 -7.62
C TYR A 261 11.81 3.71 -8.46
N THR A 262 10.91 2.91 -7.88
CA THR A 262 10.23 1.83 -8.61
C THR A 262 9.28 2.33 -9.69
N GLU A 263 8.91 3.61 -9.60
CA GLU A 263 7.98 4.31 -10.47
C GLU A 263 8.68 5.26 -11.47
N ASP A 264 10.00 5.15 -11.64
CA ASP A 264 10.82 5.97 -12.54
C ASP A 264 10.75 7.49 -12.25
N MET A 265 10.38 7.89 -11.03
CA MET A 265 10.33 9.28 -10.56
C MET A 265 11.52 9.67 -9.68
N TRP A 266 12.42 8.71 -9.41
CA TRP A 266 13.68 8.90 -8.70
C TRP A 266 14.85 8.54 -9.61
N SER A 267 15.95 9.29 -9.51
CA SER A 267 17.14 9.16 -10.33
C SER A 267 18.32 8.71 -9.48
N ILE A 268 19.22 7.94 -10.11
CA ILE A 268 20.57 7.66 -9.62
C ILE A 268 21.66 8.32 -10.50
N SER A 269 21.26 8.91 -11.62
CA SER A 269 22.19 9.46 -12.63
C SER A 269 22.81 10.80 -12.20
N GLU A 270 22.09 11.55 -11.38
CA GLU A 270 22.53 12.84 -10.81
C GLU A 270 22.81 12.75 -9.30
N GLY A 271 22.99 11.53 -8.79
CA GLY A 271 22.92 11.20 -7.36
C GLY A 271 21.58 10.59 -7.00
N TRP A 272 21.37 10.24 -5.73
CA TRP A 272 20.10 9.72 -5.21
C TRP A 272 19.13 10.89 -4.98
N THR A 273 18.33 11.22 -5.98
CA THR A 273 17.45 12.41 -5.97
C THR A 273 16.23 12.21 -6.85
N VAL A 274 15.18 13.01 -6.65
CA VAL A 274 14.01 13.08 -7.54
C VAL A 274 14.45 13.33 -8.99
N ALA A 275 13.83 12.63 -9.94
CA ALA A 275 14.06 12.84 -11.36
C ALA A 275 13.59 14.24 -11.80
N ALA A 276 14.39 14.94 -12.60
CA ALA A 276 14.15 16.35 -12.96
C ALA A 276 12.81 16.56 -13.70
N GLU A 277 12.36 15.57 -14.46
CA GLU A 277 11.08 15.53 -15.15
C GLU A 277 9.88 15.35 -14.20
N ALA A 278 10.09 14.67 -13.07
CA ALA A 278 9.07 14.35 -12.09
C ALA A 278 8.91 15.46 -11.03
N GLU A 279 10.00 16.17 -10.69
CA GLU A 279 10.02 17.17 -9.63
C GLU A 279 8.90 18.22 -9.75
N PRO A 280 8.64 18.86 -10.91
CA PRO A 280 7.57 19.85 -11.01
C PRO A 280 6.18 19.28 -10.74
N ALA A 281 5.91 18.04 -11.13
CA ALA A 281 4.62 17.39 -10.90
C ALA A 281 4.45 17.05 -9.41
N LEU A 282 5.49 16.48 -8.77
CA LEU A 282 5.48 16.19 -7.33
C LEU A 282 5.31 17.46 -6.48
N ARG A 283 5.98 18.56 -6.84
CA ARG A 283 5.77 19.86 -6.20
C ARG A 283 4.34 20.37 -6.39
N GLY A 284 3.75 20.14 -7.56
CA GLY A 284 2.35 20.43 -7.84
C GLY A 284 1.39 19.68 -6.92
N ALA A 285 1.59 18.36 -6.77
CA ALA A 285 0.78 17.52 -5.88
C ALA A 285 0.92 17.95 -4.41
N ALA A 286 2.15 18.16 -3.94
CA ALA A 286 2.43 18.67 -2.60
C ALA A 286 1.76 20.04 -2.35
N THR A 287 1.73 20.92 -3.36
CA THR A 287 1.05 22.23 -3.27
C THR A 287 -0.45 22.08 -3.09
N VAL A 288 -1.11 21.22 -3.88
CA VAL A 288 -2.56 20.99 -3.77
C VAL A 288 -2.90 20.39 -2.40
N PHE A 289 -2.13 19.40 -1.96
CA PHE A 289 -2.30 18.79 -0.64
C PHE A 289 -2.09 19.81 0.49
N ALA A 290 -1.01 20.59 0.45
CA ALA A 290 -0.72 21.64 1.43
C ALA A 290 -1.84 22.70 1.50
N ASN A 291 -2.40 23.09 0.36
CA ASN A 291 -3.52 24.05 0.30
C ASN A 291 -4.77 23.50 0.99
N TYR A 292 -5.09 22.21 0.78
CA TYR A 292 -6.19 21.56 1.47
C TYR A 292 -5.96 21.50 2.99
N LEU A 293 -4.77 21.04 3.41
CA LEU A 293 -4.40 20.96 4.82
C LEU A 293 -4.50 22.33 5.51
N SER A 294 -3.90 23.36 4.90
CA SER A 294 -3.95 24.73 5.38
C SER A 294 -5.39 25.25 5.45
N GLY A 295 -6.19 25.01 4.41
CA GLY A 295 -7.60 25.42 4.37
C GLY A 295 -8.44 24.82 5.49
N ALA A 296 -8.28 23.52 5.77
CA ALA A 296 -9.04 22.82 6.80
C ALA A 296 -8.72 23.32 8.23
N VAL A 297 -7.50 23.82 8.47
CA VAL A 297 -7.11 24.46 9.75
C VAL A 297 -7.08 25.99 9.66
N ASN A 298 -7.70 26.60 8.65
CA ASN A 298 -7.80 28.05 8.46
C ASN A 298 -6.44 28.79 8.39
N GLY A 299 -5.40 28.14 7.88
CA GLY A 299 -4.06 28.70 7.71
C GLY A 299 -3.35 28.99 9.03
N GLU A 300 -3.78 28.36 10.11
CA GLU A 300 -3.22 28.62 11.44
C GLU A 300 -1.90 27.87 11.68
N ARG A 301 -1.25 28.25 12.79
CA ARG A 301 -0.10 27.52 13.30
C ARG A 301 -0.56 26.28 14.07
N VAL A 302 -0.19 25.11 13.56
CA VAL A 302 -0.29 23.84 14.27
C VAL A 302 0.87 23.72 15.24
N ASN A 303 0.57 23.30 16.47
CA ASN A 303 1.56 22.99 17.49
C ASN A 303 1.44 21.51 17.84
N SER A 304 2.52 20.76 17.64
CA SER A 304 2.57 19.33 17.90
C SER A 304 2.46 19.01 19.39
N GLY A 305 2.93 19.89 20.29
CA GLY A 305 2.89 19.63 21.73
C GLY A 305 3.58 18.31 22.06
N ASP A 306 2.84 17.39 22.69
CA ASP A 306 3.30 16.04 23.05
C ASP A 306 3.00 14.99 21.95
N ILE A 307 2.45 15.40 20.79
CA ILE A 307 2.22 14.51 19.65
C ILE A 307 3.58 14.15 19.04
N SER A 308 3.93 12.87 19.13
CA SER A 308 5.15 12.33 18.51
C SER A 308 5.10 12.47 16.99
N ARG A 309 6.20 12.96 16.40
CA ARG A 309 6.39 12.92 14.95
C ARG A 309 6.54 11.47 14.50
N LEU A 310 6.08 11.20 13.29
CA LEU A 310 6.33 9.95 12.59
C LEU A 310 7.83 9.63 12.54
N ALA A 311 8.17 8.36 12.79
CA ALA A 311 9.54 7.87 12.65
C ALA A 311 9.86 7.66 11.17
N GLU A 312 10.98 8.20 10.72
CA GLU A 312 11.50 7.98 9.38
C GLU A 312 12.34 6.70 9.37
N MET A 313 12.17 5.87 8.33
CA MET A 313 13.00 4.70 8.11
C MET A 313 14.48 5.11 7.91
N ALA A 314 15.40 4.27 8.37
CA ALA A 314 16.83 4.51 8.15
C ALA A 314 17.23 4.24 6.69
N SER A 315 18.19 4.99 6.16
CA SER A 315 18.75 4.78 4.82
C SER A 315 19.30 3.37 4.58
N THR A 316 19.68 2.66 5.64
CA THR A 316 20.09 1.25 5.58
C THR A 316 18.94 0.32 5.20
N ALA A 317 17.72 0.57 5.71
CA ALA A 317 16.55 -0.22 5.38
C ALA A 317 16.15 -0.03 3.91
N LEU A 318 16.26 1.20 3.40
CA LEU A 318 16.08 1.52 1.98
C LEU A 318 17.07 0.75 1.10
N ALA A 319 18.35 0.74 1.48
CA ALA A 319 19.38 0.02 0.74
C ALA A 319 19.17 -1.50 0.73
N ASP A 320 18.73 -2.07 1.85
CA ASP A 320 18.38 -3.48 1.94
C ASP A 320 17.20 -3.83 1.02
N ALA A 321 16.18 -2.97 0.97
CA ALA A 321 15.04 -3.11 0.05
C ALA A 321 15.48 -3.08 -1.43
N LEU A 322 16.33 -2.12 -1.82
CA LEU A 322 16.86 -2.00 -3.18
C LEU A 322 17.74 -3.21 -3.56
N ASN A 323 18.53 -3.72 -2.62
CA ASN A 323 19.28 -4.97 -2.81
C ASN A 323 18.36 -6.19 -2.99
N ALA A 324 17.26 -6.26 -2.25
CA ALA A 324 16.25 -7.31 -2.41
C ALA A 324 15.57 -7.27 -3.79
N LEU A 325 15.44 -6.08 -4.37
CA LEU A 325 15.01 -5.87 -5.77
C LEU A 325 16.11 -6.19 -6.80
N GLY A 326 17.35 -6.46 -6.35
CA GLY A 326 18.48 -6.81 -7.20
C GLY A 326 19.26 -5.60 -7.73
N ASP A 327 19.03 -4.40 -7.19
CA ASP A 327 19.64 -3.15 -7.64
C ASP A 327 20.67 -2.61 -6.65
N SER A 328 21.87 -3.17 -6.73
CA SER A 328 23.00 -2.80 -5.88
C SER A 328 23.55 -1.40 -6.17
N ASP A 329 23.37 -0.88 -7.38
CA ASP A 329 23.83 0.47 -7.74
C ASP A 329 22.92 1.52 -7.07
N ALA A 330 21.60 1.32 -7.13
CA ALA A 330 20.63 2.12 -6.39
C ALA A 330 20.83 2.02 -4.88
N ALA A 331 21.03 0.81 -4.35
CA ALA A 331 21.28 0.60 -2.92
C ALA A 331 22.52 1.38 -2.42
N ASN A 332 23.62 1.34 -3.19
CA ASN A 332 24.84 2.08 -2.86
C ASN A 332 24.63 3.61 -2.95
N ALA A 333 23.86 4.08 -3.93
CA ALA A 333 23.54 5.49 -4.07
C ALA A 333 22.71 6.01 -2.88
N ALA A 334 21.69 5.26 -2.46
CA ALA A 334 20.86 5.58 -1.30
C ALA A 334 21.67 5.62 0.01
N LEU A 335 22.56 4.65 0.24
CA LEU A 335 23.45 4.65 1.40
C LEU A 335 24.37 5.87 1.43
N ALA A 336 25.01 6.17 0.30
CA ALA A 336 25.93 7.30 0.20
C ALA A 336 25.23 8.65 0.45
N ALA A 337 23.98 8.79 0.01
CA ALA A 337 23.15 9.96 0.30
C ALA A 337 22.84 10.07 1.80
N GLY A 338 22.37 8.98 2.44
CA GLY A 338 22.07 8.98 3.88
C GLY A 338 23.30 9.19 4.77
N GLU A 339 24.48 8.68 4.41
CA GLU A 339 25.73 8.94 5.11
C GLU A 339 26.15 10.42 5.05
N SER A 340 25.78 11.12 3.97
CA SER A 340 26.07 12.55 3.80
C SER A 340 25.21 13.44 4.71
N GLU A 341 24.01 12.99 5.08
CA GLU A 341 23.07 13.73 5.95
C GLU A 341 23.40 13.55 7.45
N THR A 342 23.83 12.35 7.86
CA THR A 342 24.16 12.05 9.27
C THR A 342 25.39 12.79 9.82
N GLY A 343 26.18 13.45 8.95
CA GLY A 343 27.25 14.37 9.34
C GLY A 343 26.79 15.62 10.11
N THR A 344 25.48 15.90 10.18
CA THR A 344 24.94 17.18 10.72
C THR A 344 23.73 17.06 11.69
N ALA A 345 23.63 15.98 12.48
CA ALA A 345 23.07 15.90 13.86
C ALA A 345 21.97 14.87 14.20
N SER A 346 22.15 14.33 15.43
CA SER A 346 21.16 13.95 16.48
C SER A 346 20.44 12.59 16.45
N SER A 347 21.01 11.67 17.22
CA SER A 347 20.43 10.45 17.78
C SER A 347 19.14 10.68 18.59
N GLY A 348 18.05 9.98 18.25
CA GLY A 348 16.88 9.92 19.13
C GLY A 348 15.68 9.16 18.60
N ALA A 349 15.77 7.83 18.51
CA ALA A 349 14.68 6.82 18.67
C ALA A 349 15.09 5.48 18.02
N THR A 350 15.84 4.63 18.73
CA THR A 350 16.47 3.42 18.15
C THR A 350 16.18 2.15 18.95
N SER A 351 14.94 1.89 19.36
CA SER A 351 14.66 0.65 20.12
C SER A 351 13.48 -0.19 19.64
N ALA A 352 12.52 0.38 18.92
CA ALA A 352 11.42 -0.38 18.31
C ALA A 352 11.73 -0.76 16.84
N VAL A 353 12.49 0.09 16.14
CA VAL A 353 12.86 -0.05 14.73
C VAL A 353 13.88 -1.18 14.51
N ASP A 354 14.84 -1.35 15.42
CA ASP A 354 15.85 -2.42 15.33
C ASP A 354 15.21 -3.82 15.41
N GLY A 355 14.14 -3.99 16.20
CA GLY A 355 13.45 -5.27 16.34
C GLY A 355 12.64 -5.66 15.10
N ALA A 356 11.86 -4.73 14.54
CA ALA A 356 11.07 -4.98 13.34
C ALA A 356 11.94 -5.18 12.09
N LEU A 357 13.08 -4.48 12.00
CA LEU A 357 14.03 -4.64 10.88
C LEU A 357 14.86 -5.91 11.00
N ASP A 358 15.28 -6.31 12.20
CA ASP A 358 15.94 -7.61 12.41
C ASP A 358 14.97 -8.75 12.06
N GLU A 359 13.68 -8.61 12.35
CA GLU A 359 12.65 -9.60 12.04
C GLU A 359 12.27 -9.62 10.56
N ALA A 360 12.16 -8.46 9.89
CA ALA A 360 11.95 -8.39 8.44
C ALA A 360 13.16 -8.91 7.66
N ALA A 361 14.39 -8.55 8.07
CA ALA A 361 15.62 -9.05 7.47
C ALA A 361 15.86 -10.55 7.79
N ALA A 362 15.49 -11.03 8.98
CA ALA A 362 15.53 -12.45 9.32
C ALA A 362 14.45 -13.25 8.59
N THR A 363 13.25 -12.68 8.41
CA THR A 363 12.17 -13.26 7.61
C THR A 363 12.59 -13.32 6.15
N LEU A 364 13.16 -12.25 5.57
CA LEU A 364 13.73 -12.27 4.22
C LEU A 364 14.86 -13.32 4.09
N ARG A 365 15.75 -13.47 5.08
CA ARG A 365 16.82 -14.48 5.05
C ARG A 365 16.34 -15.92 5.28
N SER A 366 15.21 -16.12 5.96
CA SER A 366 14.69 -17.46 6.31
C SER A 366 13.56 -17.95 5.38
N SER A 367 12.80 -17.04 4.77
CA SER A 367 11.68 -17.33 3.86
C SER A 367 12.07 -17.34 2.38
N PHE A 368 13.20 -16.71 2.00
CA PHE A 368 13.78 -16.88 0.66
C PHE A 368 14.54 -18.21 0.57
N ASP A 369 13.83 -19.29 0.22
CA ASP A 369 14.49 -20.48 -0.33
C ASP A 369 14.96 -20.17 -1.76
N VAL A 370 16.21 -19.74 -1.87
CA VAL A 370 16.90 -19.46 -3.13
C VAL A 370 16.79 -20.64 -4.10
N THR A 371 16.70 -21.87 -3.59
CA THR A 371 16.55 -23.09 -4.38
C THR A 371 15.13 -23.21 -4.96
N ALA A 372 14.10 -22.89 -4.16
CA ALA A 372 12.72 -22.88 -4.61
C ALA A 372 12.47 -21.76 -5.64
N PHE A 373 13.02 -20.57 -5.41
CA PHE A 373 12.93 -19.45 -6.34
C PHE A 373 13.65 -19.73 -7.66
N GLN A 374 14.86 -20.31 -7.61
CA GLN A 374 15.56 -20.78 -8.82
C GLN A 374 14.78 -21.86 -9.56
N LEU A 375 14.12 -22.78 -8.85
CA LEU A 375 13.29 -23.81 -9.47
C LEU A 375 12.07 -23.20 -10.19
N VAL A 376 11.40 -22.22 -9.58
CA VAL A 376 10.28 -21.49 -10.20
C VAL A 376 10.73 -20.73 -11.45
N LEU A 377 11.85 -20.01 -11.39
CA LEU A 377 12.42 -19.33 -12.56
C LEU A 377 12.82 -20.30 -13.66
N LEU A 378 13.35 -21.47 -13.31
CA LEU A 378 13.73 -22.50 -14.27
C LEU A 378 12.50 -23.14 -14.93
N ILE A 379 11.39 -23.31 -14.21
CA ILE A 379 10.11 -23.77 -14.75
C ILE A 379 9.53 -22.72 -15.70
N ILE A 380 9.51 -21.43 -15.30
CA ILE A 380 9.03 -20.33 -16.15
C ILE A 380 9.89 -20.22 -17.43
N GLY A 381 11.21 -20.30 -17.30
CA GLY A 381 12.14 -20.32 -18.42
C GLY A 381 11.93 -21.52 -19.35
N ALA A 382 11.66 -22.71 -18.80
CA ALA A 382 11.36 -23.90 -19.59
C ALA A 382 10.02 -23.80 -20.34
N VAL A 383 8.98 -23.21 -19.72
CA VAL A 383 7.68 -22.96 -20.35
C VAL A 383 7.82 -21.94 -21.49
N ALA A 384 8.55 -20.86 -21.27
CA ALA A 384 8.82 -19.85 -22.31
C ALA A 384 9.61 -20.44 -23.48
N LEU A 385 10.64 -21.25 -23.19
CA LEU A 385 11.44 -21.95 -24.22
C LEU A 385 10.57 -22.94 -25.01
N PHE A 386 9.69 -23.67 -24.34
CA PHE A 386 8.77 -24.62 -24.98
C PHE A 386 7.76 -23.90 -25.89
N GLY A 387 7.19 -22.77 -25.44
CA GLY A 387 6.32 -21.92 -26.26
C GLY A 387 7.04 -21.37 -27.49
N MET A 388 8.31 -20.97 -27.35
CA MET A 388 9.15 -20.51 -28.46
C MET A 388 9.41 -21.64 -29.47
N ILE A 389 9.74 -22.86 -29.01
CA ILE A 389 9.95 -24.03 -29.88
C ILE A 389 8.66 -24.39 -30.63
N LEU A 390 7.50 -24.34 -29.98
CA LEU A 390 6.22 -24.59 -30.63
C LEU A 390 5.90 -23.53 -31.70
N ASN A 391 6.16 -22.25 -31.42
CA ASN A 391 6.01 -21.18 -32.40
C ASN A 391 6.94 -21.35 -33.61
N LEU A 392 8.21 -21.70 -33.40
CA LEU A 392 9.14 -22.03 -34.48
C LEU A 392 8.72 -23.27 -35.28
N ALA A 393 8.23 -24.31 -34.61
CA ALA A 393 7.74 -25.51 -35.28
C ALA A 393 6.48 -25.25 -36.12
N MET A 394 5.59 -24.38 -35.65
CA MET A 394 4.42 -23.92 -36.40
C MET A 394 4.83 -23.07 -37.61
N LEU A 395 5.77 -22.13 -37.43
CA LEU A 395 6.32 -21.29 -38.51
C LEU A 395 6.98 -22.15 -39.61
N VAL A 396 7.80 -23.14 -39.24
CA VAL A 396 8.44 -24.06 -40.19
C VAL A 396 7.41 -24.94 -40.93
N ARG A 397 6.28 -25.23 -40.29
CA ARG A 397 5.18 -26.01 -40.89
C ARG A 397 4.31 -25.18 -41.83
N GLU A 398 4.23 -23.86 -41.63
CA GLU A 398 3.60 -22.92 -42.57
C GLU A 398 4.48 -22.62 -43.78
N VAL A 399 5.80 -22.50 -43.60
CA VAL A 399 6.76 -22.27 -44.72
C VAL A 399 6.93 -23.50 -45.63
N ARG A 400 6.47 -24.68 -45.19
CA ARG A 400 6.51 -25.94 -45.96
C ARG A 400 5.20 -26.28 -46.69
N LYS A 401 4.16 -25.44 -46.59
CA LYS A 401 2.99 -25.47 -47.46
C LYS A 401 3.18 -24.47 -48.60
#